data_AF-X0TWF4-F1
#
_entry.id   AF-X0TWF4-F1
#
_cell.length_a   1.000
_cell.length_b   1.000
_cell.length_c   1.000
_cell.angle_alpha   90.00
_cell.angle_beta   90.00
_cell.angle_gamma   90.00
#
_symmetry.space_group_name_H-M   'P 1'
#
loop_
_entity.id
_entity.type
_entity.pdbx_description
1 polymer ?
#
loop_
_entity_poly.entity_id
_entity_poly.type
_entity_poly.pdbx_seq_one_letter_code
_entity_poly.pdbx_strand_id
1 'polypeptide(L)' 'MGKRFTREEIIRRLRKTSEEGKPIIAAGSSAGIIAKCAELGGADLIMVYSSG' A
#
# COMPACT_ATOMS: atom_id res chain seq x y z
N MET A 1 3.85 -9.06 -16.50
CA MET A 1 4.36 -9.35 -15.14
C MET A 1 4.36 -8.06 -14.36
N GLY A 2 3.78 -8.02 -13.15
CA GLY A 2 3.71 -6.78 -12.35
C GLY A 2 5.08 -6.29 -11.89
N LYS A 3 5.23 -4.98 -11.70
CA LYS A 3 6.48 -4.37 -11.18
C LYS A 3 6.72 -4.86 -9.75
N ARG A 4 7.89 -5.44 -9.48
CA ARG A 4 8.33 -5.84 -8.14
C ARG A 4 9.22 -4.75 -7.54
N PHE A 5 9.09 -4.53 -6.25
CA PHE A 5 9.95 -3.62 -5.48
C PHE A 5 10.77 -4.45 -4.49
N THR A 6 12.01 -4.02 -4.27
CA THR A 6 12.84 -4.52 -3.17
C THR A 6 12.28 -4.03 -1.83
N ARG A 7 12.61 -4.74 -0.75
CA ARG A 7 12.25 -4.34 0.61
C ARG A 7 12.76 -2.93 0.92
N GLU A 8 13.98 -2.62 0.50
CA GLU A 8 14.65 -1.35 0.74
C GLU A 8 13.90 -0.20 0.04
N GLU A 9 13.43 -0.42 -1.19
CA GLU A 9 12.61 0.56 -1.91
C GLU A 9 11.27 0.82 -1.22
N ILE A 10 10.60 -0.23 -0.75
CA ILE A 10 9.32 -0.11 -0.02
C ILE A 10 9.52 0.71 1.26
N ILE A 11 10.49 0.33 2.09
CA ILE A 11 10.78 1.02 3.35
C ILE A 11 11.16 2.48 3.12
N ARG A 12 11.98 2.76 2.09
CA ARG A 12 12.36 4.13 1.74
C ARG A 12 11.14 4.99 1.40
N ARG A 13 10.17 4.46 0.66
CA ARG A 13 8.94 5.19 0.31
C ARG A 13 8.08 5.49 1.53
N LEU A 14 7.87 4.49 2.39
CA LEU A 14 7.07 4.66 3.61
C LEU A 14 7.70 5.68 4.57
N ARG A 15 9.03 5.63 4.73
CA ARG A 15 9.77 6.63 5.53
C ARG A 15 9.61 8.03 4.96
N LYS A 16 9.73 8.18 3.64
CA LYS A 16 9.52 9.47 2.97
C LYS A 16 8.11 10.03 3.25
N THR A 17 7.06 9.21 3.16
CA THR A 17 5.69 9.64 3.49
C THR A 17 5.60 10.16 4.94
N SER A 18 6.21 9.44 5.89
CA SER A 18 6.27 9.85 7.30
C SER A 18 7.08 11.14 7.53
N GLU A 19 8.24 11.28 6.88
CA GLU A 19 9.10 12.47 6.96
C GLU A 19 8.42 13.73 6.38
N GLU A 20 7.52 13.56 5.40
CA GLU A 20 6.67 14.62 4.87
C GLU A 20 5.51 15.01 5.83
N GLY A 21 5.42 14.38 7.00
CA GLY A 21 4.35 14.60 7.98
C GLY A 21 3.00 14.03 7.54
N LYS A 22 2.98 13.13 6.55
CA LYS A 22 1.77 12.48 6.05
C LYS A 22 1.57 11.12 6.74
N PRO A 23 0.31 10.75 7.04
CA PRO A 23 0.03 9.41 7.54
C PRO A 23 0.29 8.37 6.44
N ILE A 24 0.73 7.18 6.85
CA ILE A 24 0.80 6.00 5.98
C ILE A 24 -0.56 5.31 6.00
N ILE A 25 -1.19 5.15 4.85
CA ILE A 25 -2.53 4.58 4.71
C ILE A 25 -2.45 3.13 4.25
N ALA A 26 -2.91 2.21 5.10
CA ALA A 26 -3.07 0.80 4.77
C ALA A 26 -4.55 0.45 4.59
N ALA A 27 -4.91 -0.09 3.42
CA ALA A 27 -6.27 -0.52 3.12
C ALA A 27 -6.40 -2.05 3.17
N GLY A 28 -7.39 -2.54 3.90
CA GLY A 28 -7.78 -3.96 3.87
C GLY A 28 -8.47 -4.29 2.54
N SER A 29 -8.18 -5.46 1.98
CA SER A 29 -8.81 -5.92 0.75
C SER A 29 -9.00 -7.43 0.72
N SER A 30 -10.19 -7.86 0.32
CA SER A 30 -10.56 -9.26 0.11
C SER A 30 -10.69 -9.64 -1.37
N ALA A 31 -10.61 -8.66 -2.29
CA ALA A 31 -10.79 -8.87 -3.72
C ALA A 31 -9.97 -7.88 -4.55
N GLY A 32 -9.50 -8.31 -5.73
CA GLY A 32 -8.64 -7.50 -6.60
C GLY A 32 -9.25 -6.15 -7.02
N ILE A 33 -10.57 -6.08 -7.20
CA ILE A 33 -11.25 -4.82 -7.52
C ILE A 33 -11.19 -3.81 -6.37
N ILE A 34 -11.32 -4.27 -5.12
CA ILE A 34 -11.20 -3.43 -3.93
C ILE A 34 -9.77 -2.91 -3.82
N ALA A 35 -8.78 -3.79 -4.02
CA ALA A 35 -7.37 -3.41 -4.03
C ALA A 35 -7.08 -2.35 -5.10
N LYS A 36 -7.68 -2.48 -6.30
CA LYS A 36 -7.51 -1.52 -7.38
C LYS A 36 -8.12 -0.15 -7.05
N CYS A 37 -9.31 -0.13 -6.48
CA CYS A 37 -9.93 1.11 -6.03
C CYS A 37 -9.13 1.78 -4.90
N ALA A 38 -8.59 1.02 -3.95
CA ALA A 38 -7.75 1.53 -2.87
C ALA A 38 -6.42 2.11 -3.39
N GLU A 39 -5.77 1.45 -4.37
CA GLU A 39 -4.59 1.99 -5.05
C GLU A 39 -4.90 3.33 -5.73
N LEU A 40 -6.02 3.42 -6.47
CA LEU A 40 -6.45 4.67 -7.13
C LEU A 40 -6.82 5.76 -6.11
N GLY A 41 -7.32 5.38 -4.95
CA GLY A 41 -7.59 6.28 -3.82
C GLY A 41 -6.34 6.76 -3.07
N GLY A 42 -5.15 6.28 -3.45
CA GLY A 42 -3.88 6.71 -2.86
C GLY A 42 -3.46 5.93 -1.61
N ALA A 43 -3.94 4.70 -1.41
CA ALA A 43 -3.43 3.84 -0.34
C ALA A 43 -1.92 3.53 -0.57
N ASP A 44 -1.12 3.64 0.49
CA ASP A 44 0.30 3.27 0.47
C ASP A 44 0.50 1.74 0.48
N LEU A 45 -0.41 1.02 1.14
CA LEU A 45 -0.34 -0.42 1.35
C LEU A 45 -1.71 -1.07 1.14
N ILE A 46 -1.71 -2.27 0.56
CA ILE A 46 -2.87 -3.16 0.51
C ILE A 46 -2.57 -4.35 1.43
N MET A 47 -3.44 -4.58 2.41
CA MET A 47 -3.37 -5.73 3.31
C MET A 47 -4.44 -6.75 2.94
N VAL A 48 -4.02 -8.01 2.83
CA VAL A 48 -4.90 -9.15 2.52
C VAL A 48 -4.77 -10.16 3.65
N TYR A 49 -5.90 -10.53 4.26
CA TYR A 49 -5.96 -11.52 5.32
C TYR A 49 -7.27 -12.30 5.24
N SER A 50 -7.27 -13.52 5.77
CA SER A 50 -8.40 -14.44 5.78
C SER A 50 -9.38 -14.09 6.91
N SER A 51 -10.03 -12.93 6.78
CA SER A 51 -11.31 -12.52 7.40
C SER A 51 -11.40 -11.00 7.27
N GLY A 52 -11.42 -10.49 6.03
CA GLY A 52 -11.38 -9.07 5.67
C GLY A 52 -12.02 -8.14 6.70
#